data_AF-A0A938DG71-F1
#
_entry.id   AF-A0A938DG71-F1
#
_cell.length_a   1.000
_cell.length_b   1.000
_cell.length_c   1.000
_cell.angle_alpha   90.00
_cell.angle_beta   90.00
_cell.angle_gamma   90.00
#
_symmetry.space_group_name_H-M   'P 1'
#
loop_
_entity.id
_entity.type
_entity.pdbx_description
1 polymer ?
#
loop_
_entity_poly.entity_id
_entity_poly.type
_entity_poly.pdbx_seq_one_letter_code
_entity_poly.pdbx_strand_id
1 'polypeptide(L)'
;MSRRRSPREADLFAELPPISYVWQTPIRRPRPAEWDIPDGAQSGRLTPAMRAKLGRIVKRAPEVMVKITGRTKSIEHLKSHLEYITRKGELTGETEQGALLVGRGGLKDLQNRWADDAALDDRRRRDGSLSVNIILSMPAGTDAAAVKDAARAFAIETFGHNHDYVFVQHLEDKHPHVHLTVRSLGHDGKRLNPRKADLQVWRERFAAELRLRGIAAEATPRRTRGRVRKADRGAVLALRKRNVIPYVDRRAREEVLWRVQNGKSGGRPWETQIQARQEGIRRSYLNYAAELERSGSSTDHALAREIREFVRDMPSIETRWQLLKKELAEFAESRRRDAARDTESPRRSESEKDERGK
;
A
#
# COMPACT_ATOMS: atom_id res chain seq x y z
N MET A 1 48.02 64.03 11.81
CA MET A 1 47.61 63.51 10.49
C MET A 1 47.41 61.99 10.57
N SER A 2 46.13 61.62 10.63
CA SER A 2 45.46 60.36 10.26
C SER A 2 46.18 59.01 10.44
N ARG A 3 45.79 58.31 11.50
CA ARG A 3 46.04 56.88 11.76
C ARG A 3 45.47 56.03 10.61
N ARG A 4 46.31 55.27 9.90
CA ARG A 4 45.83 54.22 8.98
C ARG A 4 45.40 53.01 9.79
N ARG A 5 44.07 52.84 9.93
CA ARG A 5 43.41 51.65 10.47
C ARG A 5 43.71 50.43 9.59
N SER A 6 43.99 49.29 10.21
CA SER A 6 43.96 47.96 9.60
C SER A 6 42.61 47.71 8.93
N PRO A 7 42.55 47.12 7.71
CA PRO A 7 41.32 46.51 7.26
C PRO A 7 41.13 45.21 8.05
N ARG A 8 40.08 45.19 8.88
CA ARG A 8 39.54 43.97 9.48
C ARG A 8 39.12 43.03 8.34
N GLU A 9 39.36 41.73 8.47
CA GLU A 9 38.64 40.69 7.71
C GLU A 9 37.17 40.62 8.19
N ALA A 10 36.45 41.74 8.08
CA ALA A 10 35.07 41.91 8.48
C ALA A 10 34.17 42.25 7.27
N ASP A 11 34.55 41.82 6.07
CA ASP A 11 33.76 42.00 4.83
C ASP A 11 33.66 40.71 3.98
N LEU A 12 33.65 39.53 4.61
CA LEU A 12 33.27 38.26 3.95
C LEU A 12 31.99 37.61 4.53
N PHE A 13 31.25 38.33 5.38
CA PHE A 13 30.08 37.80 6.08
C PHE A 13 28.79 38.64 5.90
N ALA A 14 28.74 39.52 4.90
CA ALA A 14 27.59 40.40 4.64
C ALA A 14 26.51 39.82 3.69
N GLU A 15 26.66 38.60 3.17
CA GLU A 15 25.65 37.94 2.33
C GLU A 15 25.31 36.51 2.80
N LEU A 16 25.07 36.33 4.10
CA LEU A 16 24.48 35.08 4.60
C LEU A 16 23.23 35.39 5.44
N PRO A 17 22.03 34.98 5.00
CA PRO A 17 20.87 35.01 5.87
C PRO A 17 21.05 34.04 7.06
N PRO A 18 20.45 34.37 8.21
CA PRO A 18 20.76 33.75 9.50
C PRO A 18 20.31 32.29 9.59
N ILE A 19 21.07 31.54 10.38
CA ILE A 19 20.90 30.14 10.74
C ILE A 19 19.44 29.85 11.14
N SER A 20 18.74 29.08 10.31
CA SER A 20 17.57 28.30 10.72
C SER A 20 17.85 26.81 10.53
N TYR A 21 18.37 26.22 11.60
CA TYR A 21 18.16 24.82 11.91
C TYR A 21 16.64 24.61 12.09
N VAL A 22 16.00 23.78 11.27
CA VAL A 22 14.99 22.74 11.63
C VAL A 22 14.50 22.08 10.32
N TRP A 23 14.88 20.82 10.16
CA TRP A 23 14.35 19.79 9.26
C TRP A 23 13.04 20.09 8.50
N GLN A 24 13.17 20.34 7.19
CA GLN A 24 12.16 19.95 6.21
C GLN A 24 12.87 19.30 5.02
N THR A 25 12.95 17.97 5.03
CA THR A 25 13.29 17.26 3.78
C THR A 25 12.10 17.40 2.84
N PRO A 26 12.26 18.02 1.65
CA PRO A 26 11.20 18.00 0.66
C PRO A 26 11.03 16.53 0.26
N ILE A 27 9.84 15.99 0.50
CA ILE A 27 9.42 14.71 -0.08
C ILE A 27 9.49 14.93 -1.59
N ARG A 28 10.64 14.64 -2.21
CA ARG A 28 10.77 14.58 -3.67
C ARG A 28 9.66 13.66 -4.12
N ARG A 29 8.67 14.23 -4.83
CA ARG A 29 7.66 13.45 -5.54
C ARG A 29 8.46 12.41 -6.35
N PRO A 30 8.16 11.11 -6.25
CA PRO A 30 8.72 10.18 -7.22
C PRO A 30 8.35 10.73 -8.60
N ARG A 31 9.31 10.74 -9.55
CA ARG A 31 8.97 10.97 -10.96
C ARG A 31 7.76 10.10 -11.28
N PRO A 32 6.69 10.63 -11.91
CA PRO A 32 5.63 9.79 -12.42
C PRO A 32 6.29 8.67 -13.24
N ALA A 33 5.95 7.42 -12.94
CA ALA A 33 6.33 6.36 -13.86
C ALA A 33 5.60 6.65 -15.18
N GLU A 34 6.22 6.39 -16.32
CA GLU A 34 5.64 6.59 -17.66
C GLU A 34 4.27 5.91 -17.85
N TRP A 35 3.91 5.00 -16.93
CA TRP A 35 2.70 4.19 -16.93
C TRP A 35 1.75 4.45 -15.74
N ASP A 36 2.07 5.43 -14.88
CA ASP A 36 1.08 6.00 -13.95
C ASP A 36 -0.09 6.50 -14.79
N ILE A 37 -1.33 6.18 -14.40
CA ILE A 37 -2.50 6.87 -14.98
C ILE A 37 -2.24 8.35 -14.68
N PRO A 38 -2.03 9.21 -15.70
CA PRO A 38 -1.57 10.56 -15.45
C PRO A 38 -2.60 11.24 -14.55
N ASP A 39 -2.14 11.75 -13.40
CA ASP A 39 -2.88 12.78 -12.69
C ASP A 39 -3.07 13.90 -13.72
N GLY A 40 -4.35 14.19 -14.01
CA GLY A 40 -4.89 15.06 -15.05
C GLY A 40 -3.92 15.84 -15.96
N ALA A 41 -4.21 15.77 -17.26
CA ALA A 41 -3.70 16.63 -18.36
C ALA A 41 -2.62 16.02 -19.27
N GLN A 42 -2.86 14.83 -19.83
CA GLN A 42 -2.42 14.59 -21.20
C GLN A 42 -3.63 14.26 -22.07
N SER A 43 -3.98 15.21 -22.93
CA SER A 43 -4.98 15.10 -24.00
C SER A 43 -4.42 14.28 -25.16
N GLY A 44 -4.07 13.02 -24.88
CA GLY A 44 -3.70 12.03 -25.89
C GLY A 44 -4.82 10.99 -26.02
N ARG A 45 -5.09 10.53 -27.25
CA ARG A 45 -6.05 9.45 -27.50
C ARG A 45 -5.73 8.23 -26.62
N LEU A 46 -6.73 7.62 -26.00
CA LEU A 46 -6.62 6.40 -25.22
C LEU A 46 -5.95 5.27 -26.02
N THR A 47 -4.73 4.89 -25.61
CA THR A 47 -3.98 3.80 -26.24
C THR A 47 -4.65 2.44 -25.99
N PRO A 48 -4.43 1.43 -26.85
CA PRO A 48 -4.97 0.08 -26.63
C PRO A 48 -4.59 -0.51 -25.26
N ALA A 49 -3.36 -0.25 -24.79
CA ALA A 49 -2.89 -0.68 -23.47
C ALA A 49 -3.67 -0.02 -22.33
N MET A 50 -3.97 1.28 -22.45
CA MET A 50 -4.80 2.01 -21.48
C MET A 50 -6.24 1.49 -21.46
N ARG A 51 -6.83 1.20 -22.63
CA ARG A 51 -8.18 0.62 -22.75
C ARG A 51 -8.25 -0.75 -22.06
N ALA A 52 -7.25 -1.61 -22.31
CA ALA A 52 -7.17 -2.91 -21.66
C ALA A 52 -6.99 -2.80 -20.13
N LYS A 53 -6.19 -1.83 -19.67
CA LYS A 53 -6.03 -1.52 -18.23
C LYS A 53 -7.35 -1.06 -17.61
N LEU A 54 -8.06 -0.14 -18.25
CA LEU A 54 -9.38 0.32 -17.79
C LEU A 54 -10.38 -0.83 -17.72
N GLY A 55 -10.45 -1.68 -18.74
CA GLY A 55 -11.32 -2.85 -18.74
C GLY A 55 -11.03 -3.80 -17.58
N ARG A 56 -9.76 -4.07 -17.25
CA ARG A 56 -9.40 -4.91 -16.10
C ARG A 56 -9.77 -4.28 -14.75
N ILE A 57 -9.60 -2.96 -14.63
CA ILE A 57 -9.97 -2.23 -13.41
C ILE A 57 -11.46 -2.32 -13.17
N VAL A 58 -12.26 -2.07 -14.20
CA VAL A 58 -13.73 -2.09 -14.08
C VAL A 58 -14.26 -3.48 -13.81
N LYS A 59 -13.71 -4.50 -14.49
CA LYS A 59 -14.01 -5.91 -14.21
C LYS A 59 -13.48 -6.43 -12.88
N ARG A 60 -12.83 -5.56 -12.08
CA ARG A 60 -12.28 -5.87 -10.76
C ARG A 60 -11.35 -7.09 -10.79
N ALA A 61 -10.46 -7.13 -11.78
CA ALA A 61 -9.41 -8.15 -11.86
C ALA A 61 -8.65 -8.26 -10.52
N PRO A 62 -8.23 -9.48 -10.12
CA PRO A 62 -7.58 -9.67 -8.83
C PRO A 62 -6.26 -8.90 -8.77
N GLU A 63 -6.00 -8.36 -7.58
CA GLU A 63 -4.89 -7.45 -7.35
C GLU A 63 -3.67 -8.20 -6.84
N VAL A 64 -2.54 -8.04 -7.51
CA VAL A 64 -1.29 -8.69 -7.12
C VAL A 64 -0.73 -8.06 -5.86
N MET A 65 -0.02 -8.85 -5.04
CA MET A 65 0.69 -8.34 -3.88
C MET A 65 2.18 -8.65 -3.98
N VAL A 66 2.95 -7.57 -4.08
CA VAL A 66 4.41 -7.58 -3.91
C VAL A 66 4.76 -6.79 -2.66
N LYS A 67 5.48 -7.44 -1.75
CA LYS A 67 5.87 -6.84 -0.47
C LYS A 67 7.30 -7.24 -0.11
N ILE A 68 8.08 -6.26 0.37
CA ILE A 68 9.33 -6.53 1.06
C ILE A 68 9.00 -6.90 2.51
N THR A 69 9.34 -8.12 2.92
CA THR A 69 9.10 -8.62 4.28
C THR A 69 10.19 -8.19 5.25
N GLY A 70 11.41 -8.06 4.76
CA GLY A 70 12.55 -7.69 5.58
C GLY A 70 13.85 -7.64 4.80
N ARG A 71 14.92 -7.36 5.55
CA ARG A 71 16.30 -7.39 5.08
C ARG A 71 17.12 -8.18 6.07
N THR A 72 18.06 -8.96 5.58
CA THR A 72 19.05 -9.63 6.42
C THR A 72 20.31 -8.76 6.49
N LYS A 73 20.97 -8.76 7.65
CA LYS A 73 22.20 -7.97 7.89
C LYS A 73 23.39 -8.84 8.28
N SER A 74 23.13 -9.98 8.90
CA SER A 74 24.15 -10.95 9.31
C SER A 74 24.02 -12.24 8.50
N ILE A 75 25.14 -12.94 8.36
CA ILE A 75 25.20 -14.26 7.72
C ILE A 75 24.26 -15.24 8.43
N GLU A 76 24.22 -15.20 9.77
CA GLU A 76 23.33 -16.06 10.55
C GLU A 76 21.85 -15.82 10.23
N HIS A 77 21.42 -14.56 10.17
CA HIS A 77 20.05 -14.21 9.80
C HIS A 77 19.72 -14.61 8.36
N LEU A 78 20.71 -14.54 7.46
CA LEU A 78 20.56 -15.00 6.09
C LEU A 78 20.37 -16.52 6.02
N LYS A 79 21.22 -17.30 6.70
CA LYS A 79 21.11 -18.76 6.77
C LYS A 79 19.77 -19.21 7.33
N SER A 80 19.37 -18.61 8.46
CA SER A 80 18.06 -18.84 9.09
C SER A 80 16.90 -18.49 8.15
N HIS A 81 17.02 -17.42 7.37
CA HIS A 81 15.98 -17.05 6.41
C HIS A 81 15.89 -18.04 5.24
N LEU A 82 17.02 -18.48 4.69
CA LEU A 82 17.07 -19.48 3.63
C LEU A 82 16.51 -20.83 4.08
N GLU A 83 16.80 -21.24 5.32
CA GLU A 83 16.17 -22.41 5.95
C GLU A 83 14.66 -22.23 6.11
N TYR A 84 14.21 -21.06 6.54
CA TYR A 84 12.79 -20.79 6.68
C TYR A 84 12.04 -20.89 5.35
N ILE A 85 12.52 -20.24 4.28
CA ILE A 85 11.84 -20.25 2.98
C ILE A 85 11.89 -21.62 2.31
N THR A 86 12.91 -22.43 2.57
CA THR A 86 13.03 -23.80 2.01
C THR A 86 12.42 -24.87 2.92
N ARG A 87 11.85 -24.51 4.07
CA ARG A 87 11.43 -25.46 5.11
C ARG A 87 12.53 -26.47 5.44
N LYS A 88 13.75 -25.97 5.71
CA LYS A 88 14.96 -26.77 5.96
C LYS A 88 15.31 -27.74 4.82
N GLY A 89 15.04 -27.34 3.59
CA GLY A 89 15.32 -28.12 2.37
C GLY A 89 14.22 -29.09 1.96
N GLU A 90 13.03 -29.05 2.59
CA GLU A 90 11.86 -29.82 2.15
C GLU A 90 11.25 -29.25 0.86
N LEU A 91 11.34 -27.94 0.67
CA LEU A 91 10.87 -27.26 -0.53
C LEU A 91 12.01 -26.99 -1.50
N THR A 92 11.77 -27.28 -2.79
CA THR A 92 12.72 -26.98 -3.87
C THR A 92 12.78 -25.48 -4.13
N GLY A 93 13.99 -24.92 -4.04
CA GLY A 93 14.28 -23.55 -4.46
C GLY A 93 14.86 -23.51 -5.87
N GLU A 94 14.71 -22.36 -6.54
CA GLU A 94 15.32 -22.08 -7.85
C GLU A 94 16.23 -20.86 -7.73
N THR A 95 17.45 -20.97 -8.26
CA THR A 95 18.45 -19.88 -8.27
C THR A 95 18.40 -19.07 -9.57
N GLU A 96 19.20 -18.01 -9.64
CA GLU A 96 19.39 -17.17 -10.83
C GLU A 96 19.85 -17.94 -12.08
N GLN A 97 20.59 -19.03 -11.92
CA GLN A 97 21.04 -19.88 -13.04
C GLN A 97 19.99 -20.93 -13.46
N GLY A 98 18.83 -20.96 -12.80
CA GLY A 98 17.85 -22.03 -12.96
C GLY A 98 18.27 -23.35 -12.27
N ALA A 99 19.28 -23.32 -11.40
CA ALA A 99 19.66 -24.49 -10.63
C ALA A 99 18.61 -24.78 -9.54
N LEU A 100 18.28 -26.07 -9.39
CA LEU A 100 17.34 -26.53 -8.36
C LEU A 100 18.08 -26.81 -7.06
N LEU A 101 17.68 -26.13 -5.99
CA LEU A 101 18.12 -26.41 -4.63
C LEU A 101 17.26 -27.53 -4.08
N VAL A 102 17.75 -28.76 -4.22
CA VAL A 102 17.07 -29.96 -3.73
C VAL A 102 17.69 -30.40 -2.40
N GLY A 103 16.84 -30.54 -1.38
CA GLY A 103 17.25 -31.06 -0.08
C GLY A 103 18.15 -30.12 0.72
N ARG A 104 18.73 -30.67 1.79
CA ARG A 104 19.61 -29.94 2.71
C ARG A 104 20.98 -29.63 2.11
N GLY A 105 21.47 -30.47 1.19
CA GLY A 105 22.77 -30.28 0.53
C GLY A 105 22.80 -28.98 -0.27
N GLY A 106 21.89 -28.83 -1.23
CA GLY A 106 21.82 -27.62 -2.06
C GLY A 106 21.58 -26.35 -1.24
N LEU A 107 20.78 -26.44 -0.17
CA LEU A 107 20.59 -25.32 0.76
C LEU A 107 21.92 -24.91 1.43
N LYS A 108 22.69 -25.89 1.94
CA LYS A 108 23.97 -25.64 2.62
C LYS A 108 24.99 -25.05 1.65
N ASP A 109 25.02 -25.52 0.41
CA ASP A 109 25.91 -25.00 -0.63
C ASP A 109 25.59 -23.53 -0.95
N LEU A 110 24.30 -23.20 -1.11
CA LEU A 110 23.87 -21.81 -1.30
C LEU A 110 24.23 -20.94 -0.09
N GLN A 111 23.96 -21.43 1.12
CA GLN A 111 24.28 -20.73 2.37
C GLN A 111 25.77 -20.43 2.49
N ASN A 112 26.63 -21.40 2.13
CA ASN A 112 28.08 -21.22 2.16
C ASN A 112 28.52 -20.22 1.09
N ARG A 113 28.05 -20.36 -0.16
CA ARG A 113 28.36 -19.43 -1.24
C ARG A 113 28.05 -17.98 -0.86
N TRP A 114 26.84 -17.72 -0.37
CA TRP A 114 26.45 -16.36 0.01
C TRP A 114 27.13 -15.87 1.29
N ALA A 115 27.53 -16.78 2.19
CA ALA A 115 28.32 -16.42 3.37
C ALA A 115 29.75 -16.00 2.98
N ASP A 116 30.38 -16.72 2.04
CA ASP A 116 31.70 -16.41 1.52
C ASP A 116 31.68 -15.06 0.79
N ASP A 117 30.69 -14.84 -0.08
CA ASP A 117 30.47 -13.55 -0.75
C ASP A 117 30.28 -12.40 0.26
N ALA A 118 29.51 -12.65 1.34
CA ALA A 118 29.29 -11.66 2.39
C ALA A 118 30.57 -11.36 3.19
N ALA A 119 31.40 -12.37 3.49
CA ALA A 119 32.67 -12.20 4.19
C ALA A 119 33.69 -11.38 3.37
N LEU A 120 33.68 -11.55 2.04
CA LEU A 120 34.48 -10.72 1.12
C LEU A 120 34.02 -9.25 1.11
N ASP A 121 32.72 -9.00 1.29
CA ASP A 121 32.11 -7.66 1.28
C ASP A 121 32.15 -6.94 2.64
N ASP A 122 32.18 -7.68 3.77
CA ASP A 122 32.15 -7.10 5.14
C ASP A 122 33.29 -6.10 5.40
N ARG A 123 34.42 -6.24 4.69
CA ARG A 123 35.54 -5.29 4.74
C ARG A 123 35.19 -3.89 4.21
N ARG A 124 34.09 -3.72 3.47
CA ARG A 124 33.71 -2.44 2.83
C ARG A 124 32.65 -1.65 3.59
N ARG A 125 31.66 -2.30 4.25
CA ARG A 125 30.65 -1.64 5.12
C ARG A 125 29.93 -2.64 6.04
N ARG A 126 30.21 -2.58 7.34
CA ARG A 126 29.60 -3.42 8.40
C ARG A 126 28.06 -3.32 8.55
N ASP A 127 27.43 -2.22 8.09
CA ASP A 127 25.98 -2.00 8.27
C ASP A 127 25.12 -2.27 7.03
N GLY A 128 25.70 -2.82 5.95
CA GLY A 128 24.98 -3.12 4.71
C GLY A 128 23.99 -4.28 4.88
N SER A 129 22.80 -4.19 4.25
CA SER A 129 21.96 -5.39 4.11
C SER A 129 22.64 -6.41 3.21
N LEU A 130 22.59 -7.69 3.57
CA LEU A 130 23.09 -8.82 2.78
C LEU A 130 22.05 -9.30 1.77
N SER A 131 20.78 -9.39 2.17
CA SER A 131 19.67 -9.73 1.28
C SER A 131 18.44 -8.85 1.49
N VAL A 132 17.61 -8.77 0.45
CA VAL A 132 16.26 -8.21 0.48
C VAL A 132 15.27 -9.34 0.27
N ASN A 133 14.32 -9.50 1.19
CA ASN A 133 13.33 -10.56 1.16
C ASN A 133 12.01 -10.00 0.63
N ILE A 134 11.51 -10.59 -0.44
CA ILE A 134 10.33 -10.17 -1.19
C ILE A 134 9.33 -11.33 -1.18
N ILE A 135 8.04 -11.03 -1.02
CA ILE A 135 6.95 -11.97 -1.25
C ILE A 135 6.14 -11.48 -2.45
N LEU A 136 5.89 -12.40 -3.37
CA LEU A 136 4.96 -12.29 -4.48
C LEU A 136 3.76 -13.17 -4.16
N SER A 137 2.55 -12.66 -4.23
CA SER A 137 1.36 -13.45 -3.87
C SER A 137 0.13 -13.03 -4.66
N MET A 138 -0.80 -13.99 -4.76
CA MET A 138 -2.07 -13.83 -5.45
C MET A 138 -3.26 -14.22 -4.56
N PRO A 139 -4.47 -13.71 -4.84
CA PRO A 139 -5.69 -14.14 -4.17
C PRO A 139 -5.94 -15.66 -4.30
N ALA A 140 -6.73 -16.19 -3.37
CA ALA A 140 -7.08 -17.61 -3.34
C ALA A 140 -7.81 -18.02 -4.64
N GLY A 141 -7.56 -19.25 -5.10
CA GLY A 141 -8.13 -19.77 -6.35
C GLY A 141 -7.34 -19.44 -7.61
N THR A 142 -6.17 -18.78 -7.49
CA THR A 142 -5.24 -18.61 -8.61
C THR A 142 -4.39 -19.86 -8.78
N ASP A 143 -4.12 -20.28 -10.01
CA ASP A 143 -3.22 -21.41 -10.28
C ASP A 143 -1.81 -21.14 -9.72
N ALA A 144 -1.38 -22.01 -8.82
CA ALA A 144 -0.09 -21.88 -8.16
C ALA A 144 1.07 -22.11 -9.14
N ALA A 145 0.96 -23.04 -10.09
CA ALA A 145 2.04 -23.32 -11.03
C ALA A 145 2.33 -22.09 -11.90
N ALA A 146 1.29 -21.51 -12.51
CA ALA A 146 1.42 -20.28 -13.27
C ALA A 146 1.90 -19.07 -12.43
N VAL A 147 1.57 -19.01 -11.13
CA VAL A 147 2.13 -18.00 -10.20
C VAL A 147 3.64 -18.19 -10.01
N LYS A 148 4.12 -19.43 -9.88
CA LYS A 148 5.55 -19.74 -9.79
C LYS A 148 6.29 -19.33 -11.06
N ASP A 149 5.73 -19.66 -12.23
CA ASP A 149 6.33 -19.30 -13.51
C ASP A 149 6.33 -17.79 -13.74
N ALA A 150 5.29 -17.08 -13.30
CA ALA A 150 5.25 -15.62 -13.34
C ALA A 150 6.30 -15.01 -12.40
N ALA A 151 6.50 -15.59 -11.21
CA ALA A 151 7.52 -15.16 -10.27
C ALA A 151 8.94 -15.40 -10.82
N ARG A 152 9.17 -16.52 -11.52
CA ARG A 152 10.43 -16.81 -12.21
C ARG A 152 10.76 -15.74 -13.24
N ALA A 153 9.84 -15.45 -14.17
CA ALA A 153 10.08 -14.43 -15.20
C ALA A 153 10.24 -13.03 -14.60
N PHE A 154 9.45 -12.69 -13.57
CA PHE A 154 9.63 -11.43 -12.84
C PHE A 154 11.04 -11.30 -12.23
N ALA A 155 11.57 -12.38 -11.64
CA ALA A 155 12.88 -12.39 -11.03
C ALA A 155 14.01 -12.25 -12.07
N ILE A 156 13.90 -12.96 -13.20
CA ILE A 156 14.83 -12.85 -14.34
C ILE A 156 14.88 -11.41 -14.85
N GLU A 157 13.72 -10.83 -15.19
CA GLU A 157 13.63 -9.49 -15.78
C GLU A 157 14.04 -8.37 -14.81
N THR A 158 13.74 -8.54 -13.51
CA THR A 158 13.98 -7.47 -12.53
C THR A 158 15.37 -7.54 -11.91
N PHE A 159 15.90 -8.74 -11.69
CA PHE A 159 17.12 -8.96 -10.91
C PHE A 159 18.19 -9.73 -11.67
N GLY A 160 17.84 -10.57 -12.63
CA GLY A 160 18.77 -11.52 -13.28
C GLY A 160 19.97 -10.89 -13.97
N HIS A 161 19.89 -9.62 -14.37
CA HIS A 161 21.05 -8.93 -14.95
C HIS A 161 22.14 -8.59 -13.91
N ASN A 162 21.77 -8.28 -12.66
CA ASN A 162 22.69 -7.65 -11.71
C ASN A 162 22.73 -8.30 -10.32
N HIS A 163 21.79 -9.15 -9.96
CA HIS A 163 21.67 -9.67 -8.62
C HIS A 163 21.40 -11.17 -8.60
N ASP A 164 22.14 -11.89 -7.76
CA ASP A 164 21.82 -13.27 -7.40
C ASP A 164 20.50 -13.31 -6.62
N TYR A 165 19.69 -14.33 -6.88
CA TYR A 165 18.44 -14.52 -6.16
C TYR A 165 18.09 -15.99 -6.05
N VAL A 166 17.29 -16.29 -5.04
CA VAL A 166 16.65 -17.59 -4.87
C VAL A 166 15.17 -17.37 -4.63
N PHE A 167 14.34 -18.21 -5.23
CA PHE A 167 12.91 -18.21 -4.94
C PHE A 167 12.36 -19.58 -4.63
N VAL A 168 11.35 -19.62 -3.77
CA VAL A 168 10.68 -20.83 -3.31
C VAL A 168 9.18 -20.59 -3.28
N GLN A 169 8.41 -21.54 -3.80
CA GLN A 169 6.96 -21.49 -3.76
C GLN A 169 6.43 -22.15 -2.48
N HIS A 170 5.50 -21.48 -1.81
CA HIS A 170 4.77 -22.02 -0.66
C HIS A 170 3.29 -22.24 -1.04
N LEU A 171 2.77 -23.42 -0.66
CA LEU A 171 1.39 -23.85 -0.97
C LEU A 171 0.53 -24.07 0.28
N GLU A 172 1.10 -23.91 1.48
CA GLU A 172 0.42 -24.18 2.75
C GLU A 172 -0.72 -23.19 3.05
N ASP A 173 -0.64 -21.98 2.51
CA ASP A 173 -1.66 -20.95 2.70
C ASP A 173 -2.74 -20.99 1.62
N LYS A 174 -3.92 -20.47 1.96
CA LYS A 174 -5.01 -20.25 0.99
C LYS A 174 -4.62 -19.37 -0.20
N HIS A 175 -3.54 -18.59 -0.05
CA HIS A 175 -3.03 -17.67 -1.06
C HIS A 175 -1.71 -18.21 -1.63
N PRO A 176 -1.67 -18.55 -2.94
CA PRO A 176 -0.43 -18.99 -3.55
C PRO A 176 0.58 -17.85 -3.49
N HIS A 177 1.76 -18.14 -2.94
CA HIS A 177 2.82 -17.14 -2.78
C HIS A 177 4.21 -17.73 -3.00
N VAL A 178 5.11 -16.85 -3.42
CA VAL A 178 6.51 -17.15 -3.69
C VAL A 178 7.36 -16.23 -2.84
N HIS A 179 8.25 -16.84 -2.07
CA HIS A 179 9.33 -16.15 -1.37
C HIS A 179 10.48 -15.95 -2.34
N LEU A 180 10.91 -14.71 -2.53
CA LEU A 180 12.05 -14.33 -3.35
C LEU A 180 13.07 -13.61 -2.47
N THR A 181 14.25 -14.18 -2.32
CA THR A 181 15.36 -13.56 -1.61
C THR A 181 16.40 -13.12 -2.63
N VAL A 182 16.70 -11.83 -2.64
CA VAL A 182 17.65 -11.22 -3.58
C VAL A 182 18.89 -10.77 -2.82
N ARG A 183 20.08 -11.10 -3.32
CA ARG A 183 21.33 -10.60 -2.78
C ARG A 183 21.37 -9.08 -2.95
N SER A 184 21.59 -8.39 -1.83
CA SER A 184 21.54 -6.94 -1.81
C SER A 184 22.70 -6.34 -2.59
N LEU A 185 23.89 -6.93 -2.59
CA LEU A 185 25.02 -6.48 -3.40
C LEU A 185 24.88 -7.05 -4.82
N GLY A 186 24.85 -6.16 -5.81
CA GLY A 186 24.85 -6.53 -7.21
C GLY A 186 26.25 -6.78 -7.76
N HIS A 187 26.33 -7.38 -8.96
CA HIS A 187 27.58 -7.59 -9.69
C HIS A 187 28.26 -6.27 -10.08
N ASP A 188 27.50 -5.19 -10.21
CA ASP A 188 28.00 -3.82 -10.39
C ASP A 188 28.57 -3.17 -9.11
N GLY A 189 28.56 -3.89 -7.98
CA GLY A 189 29.00 -3.39 -6.69
C GLY A 189 28.03 -2.42 -6.01
N LYS A 190 26.85 -2.17 -6.60
CA LYS A 190 25.81 -1.32 -5.99
C LYS A 190 24.82 -2.17 -5.21
N ARG A 191 24.30 -1.58 -4.12
CA ARG A 191 23.30 -2.25 -3.29
C ARG A 191 21.88 -1.98 -3.77
N LEU A 192 21.07 -3.02 -3.77
CA LEU A 192 19.63 -2.97 -4.01
C LEU A 192 18.93 -2.14 -2.94
N ASN A 193 18.44 -0.96 -3.32
CA ASN A 193 17.76 -0.03 -2.43
C ASN A 193 16.36 0.35 -2.93
N PRO A 194 15.39 -0.59 -2.85
CA PRO A 194 14.07 -0.37 -3.37
C PRO A 194 13.33 0.71 -2.58
N ARG A 195 12.80 1.66 -3.32
CA ARG A 195 11.95 2.75 -2.84
C ARG A 195 10.48 2.44 -3.13
N LYS A 196 9.60 3.34 -2.68
CA LYS A 196 8.15 3.20 -2.86
C LYS A 196 7.72 3.13 -4.33
N ALA A 197 8.41 3.86 -5.22
CA ALA A 197 8.12 3.85 -6.65
C ALA A 197 8.48 2.49 -7.26
N ASP A 198 9.64 1.94 -6.91
CA ASP A 198 10.12 0.64 -7.41
C ASP A 198 9.13 -0.47 -7.04
N LEU A 199 8.56 -0.43 -5.83
CA LEU A 199 7.52 -1.39 -5.42
C LEU A 199 6.26 -1.33 -6.29
N GLN A 200 5.89 -0.16 -6.82
CA GLN A 200 4.74 -0.07 -7.73
C GLN A 200 5.10 -0.68 -9.08
N VAL A 201 6.28 -0.36 -9.61
CA VAL A 201 6.81 -0.94 -10.86
C VAL A 201 6.89 -2.47 -10.75
N TRP A 202 7.38 -3.00 -9.62
CA TRP A 202 7.45 -4.44 -9.40
C TRP A 202 6.08 -5.11 -9.39
N ARG A 203 5.06 -4.48 -8.78
CA ARG A 203 3.68 -5.00 -8.84
C ARG A 203 3.16 -5.02 -10.26
N GLU A 204 3.36 -3.95 -11.02
CA GLU A 204 2.88 -3.85 -12.40
C GLU A 204 3.56 -4.87 -13.31
N ARG A 205 4.88 -5.07 -13.16
CA ARG A 205 5.63 -6.11 -13.85
C ARG A 205 5.12 -7.51 -13.52
N PHE A 206 4.96 -7.82 -12.24
CA PHE A 206 4.43 -9.12 -11.83
C PHE A 206 3.00 -9.36 -12.35
N ALA A 207 2.15 -8.33 -12.35
CA ALA A 207 0.82 -8.41 -12.99
C ALA A 207 0.91 -8.62 -14.51
N ALA A 208 1.88 -8.03 -15.19
CA ALA A 208 2.11 -8.27 -16.61
C ALA A 208 2.52 -9.73 -16.88
N GLU A 209 3.46 -10.27 -16.10
CA GLU A 209 3.89 -11.66 -16.21
C GLU A 209 2.78 -12.67 -15.96
N LEU A 210 1.90 -12.39 -14.99
CA LEU A 210 0.71 -13.21 -14.73
C LEU A 210 -0.26 -13.19 -15.92
N ARG A 211 -0.46 -12.03 -16.54
CA ARG A 211 -1.35 -11.90 -17.72
C ARG A 211 -0.83 -12.64 -18.93
N LEU A 212 0.49 -12.66 -19.15
CA LEU A 212 1.11 -13.45 -20.21
C LEU A 212 0.85 -14.96 -20.04
N ARG A 213 0.59 -15.40 -18.81
CA ARG A 213 0.27 -16.79 -18.45
C ARG A 213 -1.23 -17.05 -18.29
N GLY A 214 -2.07 -16.16 -18.80
CA GLY A 214 -3.52 -16.32 -18.77
C GLY A 214 -4.18 -16.01 -17.42
N ILE A 215 -3.43 -15.58 -16.41
CA ILE A 215 -4.00 -15.16 -15.13
C ILE A 215 -4.42 -13.69 -15.24
N ALA A 216 -5.73 -13.43 -15.13
CA ALA A 216 -6.22 -12.08 -14.99
C ALA A 216 -5.63 -11.46 -13.72
N ALA A 217 -4.83 -10.41 -13.85
CA ALA A 217 -4.17 -9.75 -12.73
C ALA A 217 -4.00 -8.26 -13.00
N GLU A 218 -4.09 -7.45 -11.95
CA GLU A 218 -3.81 -6.02 -12.02
C GLU A 218 -3.06 -5.51 -10.79
N ALA A 219 -2.41 -4.36 -10.93
CA ALA A 219 -1.61 -3.73 -9.88
C ALA A 219 -2.01 -2.27 -9.67
N THR A 220 -3.24 -2.02 -9.21
CA THR A 220 -3.72 -0.64 -9.04
C THR A 220 -3.49 -0.10 -7.63
N PRO A 221 -2.99 1.15 -7.52
CA PRO A 221 -2.92 1.83 -6.24
C PRO A 221 -4.32 1.92 -5.63
N ARG A 222 -4.45 1.62 -4.34
CA ARG A 222 -5.74 1.65 -3.61
C ARG A 222 -6.59 2.91 -3.88
N ARG A 223 -5.94 4.07 -4.03
CA ARG A 223 -6.59 5.37 -4.28
C ARG A 223 -7.35 5.41 -5.61
N THR A 224 -6.88 4.70 -6.65
CA THR A 224 -7.54 4.69 -7.97
C THR A 224 -8.83 3.87 -7.93
N ARG A 225 -8.93 2.92 -6.99
CA ARG A 225 -10.15 2.12 -6.73
C ARG A 225 -11.18 2.80 -5.81
N GLY A 226 -11.06 4.10 -5.58
CA GLY A 226 -11.95 4.84 -4.66
C GLY A 226 -11.73 4.56 -3.18
N ARG A 227 -10.82 3.65 -2.80
CA ARG A 227 -10.60 3.26 -1.41
C ARG A 227 -9.67 4.26 -0.71
N VAL A 228 -10.27 5.20 0.03
CA VAL A 228 -9.55 6.21 0.82
C VAL A 228 -8.98 5.63 2.11
N ARG A 229 -9.72 4.75 2.76
CA ARG A 229 -9.40 4.21 4.09
C ARG A 229 -8.30 3.14 4.01
N LYS A 230 -7.38 3.16 4.99
CA LYS A 230 -6.43 2.05 5.21
C LYS A 230 -7.19 0.88 5.79
N ALA A 231 -6.86 -0.32 5.34
CA ALA A 231 -7.30 -1.52 6.02
C ALA A 231 -6.79 -1.45 7.46
N ASP A 232 -7.63 -1.89 8.39
CA ASP A 232 -7.23 -1.97 9.79
C ASP A 232 -6.15 -3.05 9.95
N ARG A 233 -5.27 -2.85 10.93
CA ARG A 233 -4.23 -3.82 11.25
C ARG A 233 -4.89 -5.12 11.73
N GLY A 234 -4.27 -6.26 11.42
CA GLY A 234 -4.78 -7.58 11.83
C GLY A 234 -5.11 -7.67 13.32
N ALA A 235 -4.26 -7.12 14.19
CA ALA A 235 -4.51 -7.05 15.64
C ALA A 235 -5.78 -6.26 16.01
N VAL A 236 -6.04 -5.13 15.33
CA VAL A 236 -7.25 -4.31 15.55
C VAL A 236 -8.48 -5.08 15.09
N LEU A 237 -8.41 -5.75 13.94
CA LEU A 237 -9.49 -6.60 13.44
C LEU A 237 -9.76 -7.79 14.39
N ALA A 238 -8.73 -8.41 14.93
CA ALA A 238 -8.85 -9.52 15.88
C ALA A 238 -9.51 -9.08 17.19
N LEU A 239 -9.15 -7.91 17.73
CA LEU A 239 -9.80 -7.34 18.91
C LEU A 239 -11.28 -7.07 18.66
N ARG A 240 -11.62 -6.43 17.53
CA ARG A 240 -13.03 -6.18 17.17
C ARG A 240 -13.83 -7.47 16.98
N LYS A 241 -13.24 -8.50 16.37
CA LYS A 241 -13.87 -9.83 16.25
C LYS A 241 -14.18 -10.47 17.61
N ARG A 242 -13.40 -10.12 18.64
CA ARG A 242 -13.62 -10.55 20.04
C ARG A 242 -14.53 -9.57 20.81
N ASN A 243 -15.19 -8.63 20.13
CA ASN A 243 -15.99 -7.55 20.73
C ASN A 243 -15.22 -6.68 21.74
N VAL A 244 -13.88 -6.65 21.67
CA VAL A 244 -13.04 -5.78 22.50
C VAL A 244 -12.78 -4.48 21.73
N ILE A 245 -13.10 -3.34 22.35
CA ILE A 245 -12.87 -2.01 21.75
C ILE A 245 -11.35 -1.73 21.75
N PRO A 246 -10.70 -1.61 20.58
CA PRO A 246 -9.28 -1.31 20.50
C PRO A 246 -8.95 0.07 21.07
N TYR A 247 -7.77 0.21 21.67
CA TYR A 247 -7.26 1.50 22.18
C TYR A 247 -7.34 2.63 21.14
N VAL A 248 -7.00 2.32 19.89
CA VAL A 248 -7.05 3.27 18.77
C VAL A 248 -8.47 3.77 18.46
N ASP A 249 -9.49 2.95 18.69
CA ASP A 249 -10.89 3.32 18.48
C ASP A 249 -11.37 4.21 19.62
N ARG A 250 -11.03 3.86 20.87
CA ARG A 250 -11.29 4.68 22.06
C ARG A 250 -10.65 6.06 21.92
N ARG A 251 -9.36 6.13 21.57
CA ARG A 251 -8.63 7.39 21.35
C ARG A 251 -9.24 8.25 20.23
N ALA A 252 -9.69 7.62 19.15
CA ALA A 252 -10.34 8.35 18.06
C ALA A 252 -11.65 9.00 18.52
N ARG A 253 -12.45 8.30 19.35
CA ARG A 253 -13.71 8.84 19.91
C ARG A 253 -13.44 9.98 20.88
N GLU A 254 -12.48 9.81 21.79
CA GLU A 254 -12.04 10.86 22.72
C GLU A 254 -11.58 12.12 21.96
N GLU A 255 -10.80 11.95 20.88
CA GLU A 255 -10.34 13.08 20.08
C GLU A 255 -11.50 13.82 19.39
N VAL A 256 -12.51 13.09 18.86
CA VAL A 256 -13.71 13.73 18.28
C VAL A 256 -14.46 14.54 19.32
N LEU A 257 -14.74 13.94 20.48
CA LEU A 257 -15.46 14.62 21.57
C LEU A 257 -14.73 15.88 22.02
N TRP A 258 -13.41 15.78 22.27
CA TRP A 258 -12.59 16.91 22.67
C TRP A 258 -12.64 18.03 21.63
N ARG A 259 -12.56 17.73 20.33
CA ARG A 259 -12.62 18.76 19.28
C ARG A 259 -13.97 19.43 19.18
N VAL A 260 -15.06 18.67 19.29
CA VAL A 260 -16.43 19.21 19.25
C VAL A 260 -16.66 20.14 20.45
N GLN A 261 -16.24 19.73 21.65
CA GLN A 261 -16.35 20.55 22.87
C GLN A 261 -15.55 21.86 22.76
N ASN A 262 -14.38 21.82 22.14
CA ASN A 262 -13.51 23.00 21.98
C ASN A 262 -13.83 23.84 20.72
N GLY A 263 -14.97 23.61 20.04
CA GLY A 263 -15.34 24.34 18.84
C GLY A 263 -14.40 24.12 17.63
N LYS A 264 -13.48 23.15 17.71
CA LYS A 264 -12.51 22.81 16.65
C LYS A 264 -13.12 21.85 15.64
N SER A 265 -14.27 22.25 15.10
CA SER A 265 -15.12 21.45 14.21
C SER A 265 -14.66 21.41 12.75
N GLY A 266 -13.68 22.25 12.39
CA GLY A 266 -13.13 22.35 11.04
C GLY A 266 -12.46 21.06 10.56
N GLY A 267 -12.65 20.76 9.27
CA GLY A 267 -11.97 19.63 8.61
C GLY A 267 -10.46 19.78 8.65
N ARG A 268 -9.74 18.66 8.72
CA ARG A 268 -8.27 18.71 8.74
C ARG A 268 -7.74 19.01 7.33
N PRO A 269 -6.65 19.78 7.14
CA PRO A 269 -6.17 20.17 5.81
C PRO A 269 -5.94 18.99 4.85
N TRP A 270 -5.47 17.85 5.36
CA TRP A 270 -5.28 16.64 4.56
C TRP A 270 -6.57 15.93 4.16
N GLU A 271 -7.70 16.17 4.84
CA GLU A 271 -9.01 15.63 4.45
C GLU A 271 -9.49 16.29 3.16
N THR A 272 -9.35 17.62 3.07
CA THR A 272 -9.62 18.38 1.85
C THR A 272 -8.72 17.91 0.69
N GLN A 273 -7.44 17.67 0.95
CA GLN A 273 -6.52 17.14 -0.07
C GLN A 273 -6.90 15.72 -0.52
N ILE A 274 -7.37 14.87 0.41
CA ILE A 274 -7.86 13.53 0.09
C ILE A 274 -9.11 13.60 -0.78
N GLN A 275 -10.05 14.50 -0.43
CA GLN A 275 -11.27 14.73 -1.19
C GLN A 275 -10.98 15.21 -2.60
N ALA A 276 -10.22 16.31 -2.73
CA ALA A 276 -9.84 16.88 -4.03
C ALA A 276 -9.13 15.85 -4.92
N ARG A 277 -8.26 15.01 -4.33
CA ARG A 277 -7.60 13.94 -5.08
C ARG A 277 -8.57 12.86 -5.57
N GLN A 278 -9.50 12.44 -4.72
CA GLN A 278 -10.49 11.43 -5.10
C GLN A 278 -11.47 11.96 -6.15
N GLU A 279 -11.89 13.21 -6.04
CA GLU A 279 -12.68 13.89 -7.06
C GLU A 279 -11.92 13.99 -8.38
N GLY A 280 -10.62 14.33 -8.33
CA GLY A 280 -9.75 14.32 -9.50
C GLY A 280 -9.70 12.94 -10.19
N ILE A 281 -9.52 11.87 -9.42
CA ILE A 281 -9.53 10.49 -9.93
C ILE A 281 -10.88 10.13 -10.57
N ARG A 282 -12.00 10.42 -9.90
CA ARG A 282 -13.34 10.18 -10.44
C ARG A 282 -13.56 10.96 -11.73
N ARG A 283 -13.14 12.22 -11.77
CA ARG A 283 -13.22 13.09 -12.96
C ARG A 283 -12.39 12.51 -14.11
N SER A 284 -11.19 11.98 -13.85
CA SER A 284 -10.38 11.31 -14.87
C SER A 284 -11.10 10.10 -15.46
N TYR A 285 -11.73 9.24 -14.64
CA TYR A 285 -12.51 8.10 -15.16
C TYR A 285 -13.69 8.56 -16.03
N LEU A 286 -14.42 9.59 -15.61
CA LEU A 286 -15.53 10.15 -16.40
C LEU A 286 -15.05 10.75 -17.73
N ASN A 287 -13.88 11.41 -17.73
CA ASN A 287 -13.26 11.92 -18.94
C ASN A 287 -12.88 10.79 -19.90
N TYR A 288 -12.32 9.68 -19.39
CA TYR A 288 -12.03 8.50 -20.22
C TYR A 288 -13.30 7.85 -20.78
N ALA A 289 -14.37 7.76 -19.99
CA ALA A 289 -15.65 7.25 -20.48
C ALA A 289 -16.21 8.14 -21.60
N ALA A 290 -16.15 9.47 -21.43
CA ALA A 290 -16.58 10.41 -22.45
C ALA A 290 -15.73 10.35 -23.73
N GLU A 291 -14.43 10.05 -23.61
CA GLU A 291 -13.56 9.86 -24.77
C GLU A 291 -13.89 8.56 -25.52
N LEU A 292 -14.12 7.46 -24.81
CA LEU A 292 -14.52 6.17 -25.38
C LEU A 292 -15.88 6.23 -26.08
N GLU A 293 -16.78 7.11 -25.65
CA GLU A 293 -18.05 7.34 -26.34
C GLU A 293 -17.91 8.11 -27.64
N ARG A 294 -16.82 8.86 -27.83
CA ARG A 294 -16.54 9.54 -29.10
C ARG A 294 -15.94 8.60 -30.14
N SER A 295 -15.31 7.50 -29.71
CA SER A 295 -14.95 6.42 -30.63
C SER A 295 -16.20 5.63 -30.97
N GLY A 296 -16.65 5.68 -32.23
CA GLY A 296 -17.86 4.99 -32.72
C GLY A 296 -17.81 3.46 -32.72
N SER A 297 -16.98 2.84 -31.88
CA SER A 297 -16.90 1.38 -31.71
C SER A 297 -17.84 0.91 -30.61
N SER A 298 -18.60 -0.16 -30.88
CA SER A 298 -19.51 -0.77 -29.91
C SER A 298 -18.80 -1.28 -28.65
N THR A 299 -17.56 -1.76 -28.78
CA THR A 299 -16.74 -2.21 -27.65
C THR A 299 -16.33 -1.06 -26.74
N ASP A 300 -16.05 0.11 -27.32
CA ASP A 300 -15.66 1.30 -26.56
C ASP A 300 -16.86 1.88 -25.82
N HIS A 301 -18.04 1.89 -26.44
CA HIS A 301 -19.29 2.25 -25.75
C HIS A 301 -19.62 1.31 -24.60
N ALA A 302 -19.40 0.00 -24.74
CA ALA A 302 -19.58 -0.95 -23.65
C ALA A 302 -18.63 -0.66 -22.49
N LEU A 303 -17.35 -0.43 -22.78
CA LEU A 303 -16.35 -0.07 -21.78
C LEU A 303 -16.67 1.27 -21.09
N ALA A 304 -17.20 2.25 -21.83
CA ALA A 304 -17.60 3.54 -21.26
C ALA A 304 -18.75 3.40 -20.25
N ARG A 305 -19.76 2.57 -20.55
CA ARG A 305 -20.86 2.25 -19.60
C ARG A 305 -20.31 1.58 -18.35
N GLU A 306 -19.49 0.56 -18.53
CA GLU A 306 -18.78 -0.14 -17.46
C GLU A 306 -18.01 0.85 -16.56
N ILE A 307 -17.25 1.79 -17.12
CA ILE A 307 -16.50 2.80 -16.33
C ILE A 307 -17.43 3.70 -15.51
N ARG A 308 -18.58 4.11 -16.06
CA ARG A 308 -19.54 4.95 -15.32
C ARG A 308 -20.16 4.19 -14.16
N GLU A 309 -20.52 2.92 -14.36
CA GLU A 309 -21.00 2.04 -13.29
C GLU A 309 -19.94 1.86 -12.20
N PHE A 310 -18.67 1.64 -12.60
CA PHE A 310 -17.57 1.55 -11.66
C PHE A 310 -17.40 2.81 -10.80
N VAL A 311 -17.52 4.01 -11.39
CA VAL A 311 -17.45 5.29 -10.65
C VAL A 311 -18.65 5.45 -9.70
N ARG A 312 -19.85 5.05 -10.12
CA ARG A 312 -21.06 5.07 -9.28
C ARG A 312 -20.91 4.14 -8.07
N ASP A 313 -20.33 2.97 -8.27
CA ASP A 313 -20.14 1.96 -7.23
C ASP A 313 -18.93 2.23 -6.32
N MET A 314 -18.16 3.31 -6.56
CA MET A 314 -17.02 3.64 -5.71
C MET A 314 -17.48 3.99 -4.28
N PRO A 315 -16.75 3.51 -3.25
CA PRO A 315 -17.10 3.82 -1.87
C PRO A 315 -17.01 5.32 -1.58
N SER A 316 -17.70 5.76 -0.52
CA SER A 316 -17.68 7.16 -0.10
C SER A 316 -16.24 7.63 0.17
N ILE A 317 -15.97 8.88 -0.22
CA ILE A 317 -14.66 9.54 -0.06
C ILE A 317 -14.34 9.81 1.43
N GLU A 318 -15.28 9.50 2.31
CA GLU A 318 -15.25 9.85 3.71
C GLU A 318 -14.09 9.20 4.46
N THR A 319 -13.42 10.03 5.26
CA THR A 319 -12.37 9.57 6.17
C THR A 319 -13.00 8.84 7.35
N ARG A 320 -12.19 8.01 8.03
CA ARG A 320 -12.60 7.35 9.28
C ARG A 320 -13.07 8.37 10.33
N TRP A 321 -12.46 9.55 10.34
CA TRP A 321 -12.84 10.64 11.23
C TRP A 321 -14.23 11.18 10.92
N GLN A 322 -14.53 11.45 9.65
CA GLN A 322 -15.85 11.93 9.22
C GLN A 322 -16.97 10.93 9.56
N LEU A 323 -16.70 9.63 9.40
CA LEU A 323 -17.64 8.59 9.81
C LEU A 323 -17.85 8.56 11.32
N LEU A 324 -16.76 8.60 12.12
CA LEU A 324 -16.88 8.62 13.57
C LEU A 324 -17.65 9.86 14.07
N LYS A 325 -17.47 10.99 13.39
CA LYS A 325 -18.23 12.22 13.67
C LYS A 325 -19.72 12.04 13.36
N LYS A 326 -20.06 11.39 12.25
CA LYS A 326 -21.45 11.05 11.89
C LYS A 326 -22.06 10.07 12.89
N GLU A 327 -21.37 8.98 13.21
CA GLU A 327 -21.80 7.99 14.21
C GLU A 327 -22.07 8.64 15.58
N LEU A 328 -21.19 9.55 16.04
CA LEU A 328 -21.37 10.25 17.30
C LEU A 328 -22.51 11.28 17.24
N ALA A 329 -22.73 11.93 16.10
CA ALA A 329 -23.86 12.83 15.90
C ALA A 329 -25.20 12.06 15.90
N GLU A 330 -25.28 10.96 15.16
CA GLU A 330 -26.43 10.05 15.13
C GLU A 330 -26.71 9.46 16.52
N PHE A 331 -25.66 9.08 17.26
CA PHE A 331 -25.80 8.61 18.64
C PHE A 331 -26.34 9.72 19.56
N ALA A 332 -25.81 10.94 19.46
CA ALA A 332 -26.32 12.07 20.24
C ALA A 332 -27.78 12.40 19.89
N GLU A 333 -28.16 12.33 18.62
CA GLU A 333 -29.54 12.52 18.17
C GLU A 333 -30.47 11.39 18.62
N SER A 334 -30.01 10.13 18.61
CA SER A 334 -30.78 9.00 19.16
C SER A 334 -31.05 9.17 20.65
N ARG A 335 -30.02 9.52 21.44
CA ARG A 335 -30.13 9.84 22.87
C ARG A 335 -31.11 10.98 23.15
N ARG A 336 -31.10 12.03 22.32
CA ARG A 336 -32.05 13.15 22.43
C ARG A 336 -33.48 12.70 22.13
N ARG A 337 -33.68 11.86 21.11
CA ARG A 337 -34.99 11.30 20.76
C ARG A 337 -35.52 10.37 21.84
N ASP A 338 -34.67 9.52 22.42
CA ASP A 338 -35.06 8.62 23.51
C ASP A 338 -35.42 9.42 24.76
N ALA A 339 -34.62 10.43 25.13
CA ALA A 339 -34.93 11.32 26.24
C ALA A 339 -36.24 12.11 26.02
N ALA A 340 -36.54 12.53 24.78
CA ALA A 340 -37.79 13.20 24.43
C ALA A 340 -39.00 12.26 24.53
N ARG A 341 -38.85 10.97 24.16
CA ARG A 341 -39.90 9.94 24.30
C ARG A 341 -40.16 9.57 25.76
N ASP A 342 -39.13 9.53 26.59
CA ASP A 342 -39.26 9.27 28.03
C ASP A 342 -39.99 10.42 28.75
N THR A 343 -39.86 11.65 28.26
CA THR A 343 -40.64 12.80 28.76
C THR A 343 -42.09 12.85 28.25
N GLU A 344 -42.42 12.11 27.19
CA GLU A 344 -43.75 12.11 26.56
C GLU A 344 -44.64 10.93 26.97
N SER A 345 -44.15 9.98 27.77
CA SER A 345 -45.01 8.98 28.42
C SER A 345 -45.86 9.67 29.50
N PRO A 346 -47.19 9.81 29.31
CA PRO A 346 -48.04 10.41 30.32
C PRO A 346 -48.09 9.46 31.51
N ARG A 347 -47.94 10.02 32.71
CA ARG A 347 -48.36 9.37 33.96
C ARG A 347 -49.77 8.82 33.73
N ARG A 348 -49.92 7.50 33.65
CA ARG A 348 -51.23 6.86 33.83
C ARG A 348 -51.70 7.28 35.22
N SER A 349 -52.76 8.07 35.23
CA SER A 349 -53.49 8.51 36.40
C SER A 349 -53.88 7.30 37.25
N GLU A 350 -53.26 7.14 38.42
CA GLU A 350 -53.92 6.52 39.55
C GLU A 350 -54.97 7.51 40.06
N SER A 351 -56.20 7.36 39.58
CA SER A 351 -57.38 7.98 40.18
C SER A 351 -58.42 6.90 40.43
N GLU A 352 -58.72 6.73 41.71
CA GLU A 352 -59.97 6.25 42.30
C GLU A 352 -60.47 4.84 41.97
N LYS A 353 -60.33 3.96 42.96
CA LYS A 353 -61.45 3.10 43.38
C LYS A 353 -61.72 3.32 44.86
N ASP A 354 -62.56 4.31 45.11
CA ASP A 354 -63.37 4.38 46.32
C ASP A 354 -64.69 3.64 45.99
N GLU A 355 -64.83 2.40 46.45
CA GLU A 355 -66.12 1.69 46.44
C GLU A 355 -66.41 1.15 47.83
N ARG A 356 -67.37 1.82 48.49
CA ARG A 356 -68.14 1.37 49.64
C ARG A 356 -68.58 -0.10 49.48
N GLY A 357 -68.46 -0.87 50.56
CA GLY A 357 -69.08 -2.20 50.61
C GLY A 357 -68.94 -2.94 51.94
N LYS A 358 -69.71 -2.48 52.95
CA LYS A 358 -70.09 -3.12 54.23
C LYS A 358 -69.08 -3.16 55.38
#